data_AF-A0A432EI13-F1
#
_entry.id   AF-A0A432EI13-F1
#
_cell.length_a   1.000
_cell.length_b   1.000
_cell.length_c   1.000
_cell.angle_alpha   90.00
_cell.angle_beta   90.00
_cell.angle_gamma   90.00
#
_symmetry.space_group_name_H-M   'P 1'
#
loop_
_entity.id
_entity.type
_entity.pdbx_description
1 polymer ?
#
loop_
_entity_poly.entity_id
_entity_poly.type
_entity_poly.pdbx_seq_one_letter_code
_entity_poly.pdbx_strand_id
1 'polypeptide(L)'
;MRSGQNIVLFLSSLPVPKTNRYIRRKNGWVFKSPRVTLWEARALWELQNQYNQESLKKPLSVEVYFFLPDKRKRDIDNMLKTLWDVLERAKIIENDELIWETKTVKVKDAGISGTVIVIKPFRKPKKVLEEYEKRLSEFKTIMNS
;
A
#
# COMPACT_ATOMS: atom_id res chain seq x y z
N MET A 1 9.59 -9.21 14.09
CA MET A 1 9.77 -7.88 14.72
C MET A 1 10.21 -8.01 16.16
N ARG A 2 11.40 -7.53 16.50
CA ARG A 2 11.71 -7.13 17.89
C ARG A 2 10.76 -6.00 18.25
N SER A 3 10.11 -6.08 19.40
CA SER A 3 9.00 -5.19 19.77
C SER A 3 9.40 -3.71 19.71
N GLY A 4 8.83 -2.93 18.79
CA GLY A 4 8.84 -1.46 18.86
C GLY A 4 9.56 -0.71 17.74
N GLN A 5 10.28 -1.37 16.81
CA GLN A 5 10.91 -0.67 15.69
C GLN A 5 9.97 -0.53 14.49
N ASN A 6 9.85 0.70 13.99
CA ASN A 6 9.20 1.00 12.72
C ASN A 6 10.16 0.63 11.59
N ILE A 7 9.64 0.00 10.54
CA ILE A 7 10.42 -0.28 9.32
C ILE A 7 10.16 0.85 8.34
N VAL A 8 11.21 1.48 7.83
CA VAL A 8 11.12 2.54 6.81
C VAL A 8 11.80 2.04 5.56
N LEU A 9 11.07 2.06 4.44
CA LEU A 9 11.53 1.60 3.14
C LEU A 9 11.34 2.71 2.11
N PHE A 10 12.23 2.74 1.14
CA PHE A 10 12.29 3.75 0.10
C PHE A 10 12.17 3.10 -1.28
N LEU A 11 11.44 3.74 -2.18
CA LEU A 11 11.48 3.45 -3.61
C LEU A 11 11.91 4.71 -4.35
N SER A 12 12.80 4.56 -5.32
CA SER A 12 13.33 5.68 -6.10
C SER A 12 12.31 6.28 -7.07
N SER A 13 11.15 5.64 -7.21
CA SER A 13 10.09 6.08 -8.12
C SER A 13 8.70 5.84 -7.52
N LEU A 14 7.70 6.47 -8.12
CA LEU A 14 6.29 6.30 -7.76
C LEU A 14 5.73 4.99 -8.34
N PRO A 15 4.82 4.30 -7.64
CA PRO A 15 4.10 3.16 -8.21
C PRO A 15 3.44 3.56 -9.51
N VAL A 16 3.69 2.76 -10.54
CA VAL A 16 2.95 2.88 -11.79
C VAL A 16 1.54 2.40 -11.49
N PRO A 17 0.50 3.26 -11.59
CA PRO A 17 -0.85 2.85 -11.28
C PRO A 17 -1.24 1.68 -12.18
N LYS A 18 -1.82 0.62 -11.60
CA LYS A 18 -2.52 -0.42 -12.36
C LYS A 18 -3.72 0.21 -13.06
N THR A 19 -3.52 0.85 -14.20
CA THR A 19 -4.65 1.27 -15.03
C THR A 19 -5.32 0.01 -15.60
N ASN A 20 -6.64 0.01 -15.71
CA ASN A 20 -7.43 -1.03 -16.41
C ASN A 20 -7.06 -1.22 -17.90
N ARG A 21 -6.00 -0.56 -18.41
CA ARG A 21 -5.34 -0.86 -19.69
C ARG A 21 -4.58 -2.19 -19.61
N TYR A 22 -5.31 -3.25 -19.33
CA TYR A 22 -4.90 -4.60 -19.65
C TYR A 22 -4.75 -4.69 -21.17
N ILE A 23 -3.57 -5.10 -21.63
CA ILE A 23 -3.37 -5.36 -23.06
C ILE A 23 -4.04 -6.71 -23.33
N ARG A 24 -5.21 -6.66 -23.98
CA ARG A 24 -5.88 -7.85 -24.49
C ARG A 24 -5.21 -8.26 -25.80
N ARG A 25 -4.69 -9.49 -25.88
CA ARG A 25 -4.23 -10.08 -27.15
C ARG A 25 -5.35 -10.91 -27.79
N LYS A 26 -5.19 -11.22 -29.08
CA LYS A 26 -5.97 -12.25 -29.78
C LYS A 26 -5.77 -13.57 -29.00
N ASN A 27 -6.85 -14.22 -28.57
CA ASN A 27 -6.92 -15.41 -27.69
C ASN A 27 -7.23 -15.15 -26.20
N GLY A 28 -7.66 -13.94 -25.81
CA GLY A 28 -8.24 -13.68 -24.48
C GLY A 28 -7.24 -13.56 -23.32
N TRP A 29 -5.95 -13.78 -23.58
CA TRP A 29 -4.90 -13.57 -22.58
C TRP A 29 -4.74 -12.08 -22.25
N VAL A 30 -4.71 -11.81 -20.95
CA VAL A 30 -4.58 -10.47 -20.37
C VAL A 30 -3.20 -10.36 -19.74
N PHE A 31 -2.37 -9.44 -20.26
CA PHE A 31 -1.03 -9.19 -19.75
C PHE A 31 -0.94 -7.84 -19.04
N LYS A 32 -0.06 -7.77 -18.02
CA LYS A 32 0.37 -6.50 -17.43
C LYS A 32 1.11 -5.67 -18.48
N SER A 33 0.96 -4.35 -18.42
CA SER A 33 1.74 -3.44 -19.27
C SER A 33 3.24 -3.60 -18.98
N PRO A 34 4.13 -3.58 -20.00
CA PRO A 34 5.58 -3.63 -19.81
C PRO A 34 6.10 -2.58 -18.81
N ARG A 35 5.46 -1.40 -18.78
CA ARG A 35 5.80 -0.33 -17.83
C ARG A 35 5.56 -0.73 -16.38
N VAL A 36 4.46 -1.44 -16.09
CA VAL A 36 4.14 -1.94 -14.75
C VAL A 36 5.13 -3.03 -14.38
N THR A 37 5.38 -3.98 -15.28
CA THR A 37 6.33 -5.08 -15.04
C THR A 37 7.74 -4.58 -14.75
N LEU A 38 8.24 -3.60 -15.52
CA LEU A 38 9.56 -3.02 -15.31
C LEU A 38 9.65 -2.28 -13.96
N TRP A 39 8.61 -1.52 -13.63
CA TRP A 39 8.54 -0.85 -12.34
C TRP A 39 8.52 -1.83 -11.17
N GLU A 40 7.69 -2.87 -11.24
CA GLU A 40 7.60 -3.91 -10.21
C GLU A 40 8.94 -4.63 -10.01
N ALA A 41 9.66 -4.94 -11.09
CA ALA A 41 10.97 -5.58 -11.01
C ALA A 41 12.02 -4.70 -10.31
N ARG A 42 12.05 -3.40 -10.64
CA ARG A 42 12.94 -2.43 -9.99
C ARG A 42 12.59 -2.25 -8.52
N ALA A 43 11.30 -2.06 -8.22
CA ALA A 43 10.83 -1.88 -6.86
C ALA A 43 11.12 -3.11 -5.99
N LEU A 44 10.93 -4.32 -6.54
CA LEU A 44 11.29 -5.57 -5.87
C LEU A 44 12.78 -5.61 -5.49
N TRP A 45 13.66 -5.29 -6.43
CA TRP A 45 15.10 -5.23 -6.17
C TRP A 45 15.45 -4.17 -5.11
N GLU A 46 14.89 -2.96 -5.21
CA GLU A 46 15.12 -1.89 -4.22
C GLU A 46 14.70 -2.31 -2.80
N LEU A 47 13.55 -2.99 -2.68
CA LEU A 47 13.01 -3.44 -1.40
C LEU A 47 13.80 -4.59 -0.79
N GLN A 48 14.19 -5.58 -1.61
CA GLN A 48 15.00 -6.72 -1.15
C GLN A 48 16.40 -6.29 -0.66
N ASN A 49 16.96 -5.22 -1.22
CA ASN A 49 18.23 -4.65 -0.72
C ASN A 49 18.07 -3.91 0.63
N GLN A 50 16.87 -3.45 0.96
CA GLN A 50 16.60 -2.72 2.21
C GLN A 50 16.09 -3.62 3.33
N TYR A 51 15.43 -4.73 2.98
CA TYR A 51 14.80 -5.63 3.94
C TYR A 51 15.29 -7.05 3.77
N ASN A 52 16.06 -7.54 4.75
CA ASN A 52 16.67 -8.87 4.77
C ASN A 52 16.16 -9.74 5.94
N GLN A 53 15.05 -9.35 6.56
CA GLN A 53 14.45 -10.08 7.68
C GLN A 53 13.33 -11.02 7.19
N GLU A 54 12.82 -11.84 8.10
CA GLU A 54 11.63 -12.65 7.84
C GLU A 54 10.39 -11.79 7.53
N SER A 55 9.48 -12.31 6.71
CA SER A 55 8.22 -11.64 6.39
C SER A 55 7.41 -11.31 7.64
N LEU A 56 6.80 -10.15 7.64
CA LEU A 56 5.89 -9.72 8.69
C LEU A 56 4.59 -10.51 8.63
N LYS A 57 4.17 -11.05 9.78
CA LYS A 57 2.99 -11.96 9.94
C LYS A 57 1.95 -11.45 10.94
N LYS A 58 2.11 -10.23 11.44
CA LYS A 58 1.22 -9.63 12.44
C LYS A 58 0.51 -8.42 11.84
N PRO A 59 -0.68 -8.03 12.34
CA PRO A 59 -1.38 -6.84 11.88
C PRO A 59 -0.51 -5.58 11.86
N LEU A 60 -0.57 -4.84 10.75
CA LEU A 60 0.28 -3.70 10.44
C LEU A 60 -0.54 -2.43 10.23
N SER A 61 0.08 -1.31 10.61
CA SER A 61 -0.27 0.03 10.16
C SER A 61 0.79 0.49 9.17
N VAL A 62 0.37 0.90 7.98
CA VAL A 62 1.27 1.32 6.91
C VAL A 62 1.01 2.77 6.54
N GLU A 63 2.05 3.59 6.57
CA GLU A 63 2.02 4.94 6.05
C GLU A 63 2.77 5.02 4.72
N VAL A 64 2.18 5.66 3.73
CA VAL A 64 2.76 5.80 2.39
C VAL A 64 2.82 7.27 2.01
N TYR A 65 4.01 7.74 1.67
CA TYR A 65 4.26 9.10 1.22
C TYR A 65 4.72 9.07 -0.24
N PHE A 66 3.90 9.63 -1.12
CA PHE A 66 4.19 9.75 -2.54
C PHE A 66 4.76 11.13 -2.83
N PHE A 67 6.05 11.21 -3.16
CA PHE A 67 6.73 12.43 -3.58
C PHE A 67 6.50 12.62 -5.08
N LEU A 68 5.57 13.50 -5.41
CA LEU A 68 5.11 13.74 -6.77
C LEU A 68 5.96 14.83 -7.43
N PRO A 69 6.69 14.53 -8.54
CA PRO A 69 7.50 15.52 -9.24
C PRO A 69 6.64 16.47 -10.10
N ASP A 70 5.39 16.13 -10.34
CA ASP A 70 4.49 16.87 -11.21
C ASP A 70 3.04 16.79 -10.70
N LYS A 71 2.18 17.67 -11.22
CA LYS A 71 0.76 17.77 -10.86
C LYS A 71 -0.14 16.80 -11.65
N ARG A 72 0.41 15.81 -12.35
CA ARG A 72 -0.43 14.85 -13.10
C ARG A 72 -1.34 14.08 -12.15
N LYS A 73 -2.58 13.90 -12.57
CA LYS A 73 -3.57 13.11 -11.85
C LYS A 73 -3.09 11.67 -11.76
N ARG A 74 -2.89 11.20 -10.53
CA ARG A 74 -2.59 9.80 -10.20
C ARG A 74 -3.61 9.34 -9.17
N ASP A 75 -4.18 8.18 -9.42
CA ASP A 75 -5.13 7.54 -8.51
C ASP A 75 -4.36 6.89 -7.36
N ILE A 76 -4.74 7.19 -6.12
CA ILE A 76 -4.07 6.68 -4.92
C ILE A 76 -4.27 5.17 -4.82
N ASP A 77 -5.49 4.70 -5.03
CA ASP A 77 -5.85 3.31 -4.78
C ASP A 77 -5.13 2.40 -5.77
N ASN A 78 -4.99 2.84 -7.01
CA ASN A 78 -4.21 2.12 -8.03
C ASN A 78 -2.71 2.12 -7.76
N MET A 79 -2.16 3.17 -7.14
CA MET A 79 -0.75 3.18 -6.70
C MET A 79 -0.55 2.25 -5.52
N LEU A 80 -1.43 2.30 -4.52
CA LEU A 80 -1.40 1.43 -3.33
C LEU A 80 -1.52 -0.03 -3.71
N LYS A 81 -2.46 -0.39 -4.59
CA LYS A 81 -2.61 -1.77 -5.07
C LYS A 81 -1.29 -2.32 -5.62
N THR A 82 -0.66 -1.57 -6.52
CA THR A 82 0.63 -1.96 -7.12
C THR A 82 1.74 -2.06 -6.06
N LEU A 83 1.71 -1.18 -5.06
CA LEU A 83 2.66 -1.21 -3.94
C LEU A 83 2.49 -2.46 -3.06
N TRP A 84 1.24 -2.82 -2.74
CA TRP A 84 0.92 -4.03 -1.96
C TRP A 84 1.42 -5.29 -2.65
N ASP A 85 1.15 -5.45 -3.95
CA ASP A 85 1.64 -6.61 -4.71
C ASP A 85 3.17 -6.75 -4.64
N VAL A 86 3.90 -5.62 -4.65
CA VAL A 86 5.36 -5.66 -4.62
C VAL A 86 5.89 -5.94 -3.22
N LEU A 87 5.26 -5.43 -2.15
CA LEU A 87 5.64 -5.74 -0.77
C LEU A 87 5.49 -7.23 -0.44
N GLU A 88 4.43 -7.87 -0.95
CA GLU A 88 4.24 -9.32 -0.85
C GLU A 88 5.31 -10.09 -1.64
N ARG A 89 5.54 -9.71 -2.90
CA ARG A 89 6.56 -10.36 -3.75
C ARG A 89 7.97 -10.20 -3.20
N ALA A 90 8.25 -9.08 -2.53
CA ALA A 90 9.49 -8.82 -1.82
C ALA A 90 9.62 -9.61 -0.52
N LYS A 91 8.58 -10.35 -0.11
CA LYS A 91 8.50 -11.09 1.15
C LYS A 91 8.67 -10.18 2.37
N ILE A 92 8.30 -8.90 2.27
CA ILE A 92 8.29 -7.98 3.41
C ILE A 92 7.07 -8.26 4.27
N ILE A 93 5.91 -8.43 3.63
CA ILE A 93 4.67 -8.87 4.26
C ILE A 93 4.26 -10.22 3.65
N GLU A 94 3.59 -11.06 4.44
CA GLU A 94 3.08 -12.34 3.95
C GLU A 94 1.91 -12.17 2.97
N ASN A 95 0.96 -11.30 3.32
CA ASN A 95 -0.14 -10.85 2.47
C ASN A 95 -0.56 -9.41 2.83
N ASP A 96 -1.28 -8.75 1.93
CA ASP A 96 -1.83 -7.42 2.11
C ASP A 96 -2.98 -7.35 3.14
N GLU A 97 -3.65 -8.47 3.43
CA GLU A 97 -4.67 -8.61 4.48
C GLU A 97 -4.15 -8.26 5.89
N LEU A 98 -2.82 -8.33 6.11
CA LEU A 98 -2.20 -7.87 7.36
C LEU A 98 -2.24 -6.35 7.52
N ILE A 99 -2.52 -5.57 6.47
CA ILE A 99 -2.57 -4.11 6.53
C ILE A 99 -3.95 -3.67 7.03
N TRP A 100 -4.08 -3.51 8.35
CA TRP A 100 -5.34 -3.13 8.99
C TRP A 100 -5.57 -1.62 9.02
N GLU A 101 -4.50 -0.85 8.87
CA GLU A 101 -4.55 0.60 8.78
C GLU A 101 -3.62 1.07 7.66
N THR A 102 -4.12 1.97 6.83
CA THR A 102 -3.34 2.64 5.79
C THR A 102 -3.54 4.14 5.87
N LYS A 103 -2.44 4.88 5.90
CA LYS A 103 -2.42 6.34 5.78
C LYS A 103 -1.61 6.71 4.55
N THR A 104 -2.21 7.45 3.63
CA THR A 104 -1.54 7.85 2.40
C THR A 104 -1.48 9.35 2.25
N VAL A 105 -0.31 9.88 1.89
CA VAL A 105 -0.05 11.31 1.71
C VAL A 105 0.59 11.55 0.34
N LYS A 106 0.00 12.46 -0.44
CA LYS A 106 0.62 12.98 -1.68
C LYS A 106 1.39 14.25 -1.36
N VAL A 107 2.71 14.18 -1.42
CA VAL A 107 3.60 15.33 -1.30
C VAL A 107 3.76 15.94 -2.69
N LYS A 108 3.09 17.08 -2.94
CA LYS A 108 3.13 17.78 -4.22
C LYS A 108 4.34 18.70 -4.31
N ASP A 109 4.74 19.03 -5.54
CA ASP A 109 5.81 19.99 -5.84
C ASP A 109 7.14 19.62 -5.13
N ALA A 110 7.36 18.32 -4.95
CA ALA A 110 8.62 17.82 -4.46
C ALA A 110 9.66 17.95 -5.58
N GLY A 111 10.83 18.53 -5.30
CA GLY A 111 11.96 18.57 -6.23
C GLY A 111 12.57 17.19 -6.55
N ILE A 112 11.99 16.12 -5.98
CA ILE A 112 12.38 14.72 -6.12
C ILE A 112 11.14 13.85 -6.35
N SER A 113 11.33 12.71 -7.00
CA SER A 113 10.30 11.67 -7.12
C SER A 113 10.67 10.44 -6.30
N GLY A 114 9.70 9.86 -5.61
CA GLY A 114 9.93 8.63 -4.84
C GLY A 114 8.75 8.26 -3.97
N THR A 115 8.89 7.11 -3.31
CA THR A 115 7.89 6.60 -2.36
C THR A 115 8.57 6.24 -1.07
N VAL A 116 8.00 6.70 0.04
CA VAL A 116 8.43 6.29 1.39
C VAL A 116 7.31 5.45 1.99
N ILE A 117 7.69 4.31 2.55
CA ILE A 117 6.78 3.33 3.14
C ILE A 117 7.21 3.16 4.59
N VAL A 118 6.31 3.41 5.53
CA VAL A 118 6.55 3.24 6.96
C VAL A 118 5.63 2.15 7.47
N ILE A 119 6.20 1.05 7.94
CA ILE A 119 5.46 -0.10 8.46
C ILE A 119 5.61 -0.13 9.99
N LYS A 120 4.47 -0.19 10.69
CA LYS A 120 4.36 -0.17 12.14
C LYS A 120 3.48 -1.33 12.61
N PRO A 121 3.65 -1.85 13.84
CA PRO A 121 2.66 -2.74 14.43
C PRO A 121 1.31 -2.02 14.55
N PHE A 122 0.23 -2.65 14.13
CA PHE A 122 -1.11 -2.09 14.31
C PHE A 122 -1.47 -1.96 15.79
N ARG A 123 -2.07 -0.83 16.17
CA ARG A 123 -2.60 -0.57 17.52
C ARG A 123 -4.07 -0.20 17.43
N LYS A 124 -4.95 -1.09 17.91
CA LYS A 124 -6.41 -0.89 17.85
C LYS A 124 -6.83 0.37 18.64
N PRO A 125 -7.48 1.37 18.01
CA PRO A 125 -7.98 2.54 18.71
C PRO A 125 -9.28 2.23 19.48
N LYS A 126 -9.14 1.58 20.65
CA LYS A 126 -10.28 1.01 21.43
C LYS A 126 -11.45 1.98 21.65
N LYS A 127 -11.19 3.16 22.24
CA LYS A 127 -12.26 4.12 22.60
C LYS A 127 -13.10 4.59 21.42
N VAL A 128 -12.46 4.90 20.30
CA VAL A 128 -13.14 5.39 19.10
C VAL A 128 -13.98 4.27 18.46
N LEU A 129 -13.48 3.04 18.48
CA LEU A 129 -14.21 1.90 17.93
C LEU A 129 -15.43 1.54 18.77
N GLU A 130 -15.32 1.56 20.10
CA GLU A 130 -16.46 1.34 21.01
C GLU A 130 -17.59 2.37 20.74
N GLU A 131 -17.24 3.63 20.51
CA GLU A 131 -18.21 4.68 20.13
C GLU A 131 -18.89 4.39 18.79
N TYR A 132 -18.13 4.00 17.77
CA TYR A 132 -18.69 3.69 16.45
C TYR A 132 -19.51 2.40 16.43
N GLU A 133 -19.11 1.38 17.19
CA GLU A 133 -19.88 0.13 17.35
C GLU A 133 -21.26 0.43 17.96
N LYS A 134 -21.31 1.29 19.00
CA LYS A 134 -22.57 1.75 19.58
C LYS A 134 -23.45 2.47 18.56
N ARG A 135 -22.90 3.47 17.86
CA ARG A 135 -23.64 4.24 16.84
C ARG A 135 -24.14 3.39 15.69
N LEU A 136 -23.33 2.41 15.26
CA LEU A 136 -23.71 1.49 14.19
C LEU A 136 -24.86 0.57 14.63
N SER A 137 -24.86 0.12 15.89
CA SER A 137 -25.95 -0.66 16.46
C SER A 137 -27.24 0.16 16.49
N GLU A 138 -27.17 1.41 16.96
CA GLU A 138 -28.32 2.34 16.99
C GLU A 138 -28.90 2.54 15.57
N PHE A 139 -28.03 2.79 14.59
CA PHE A 139 -28.44 2.96 13.19
C PHE A 139 -29.13 1.72 12.60
N LYS A 140 -28.61 0.52 12.89
CA LYS A 140 -29.22 -0.73 12.43
C LYS A 140 -30.60 -0.97 13.05
N THR A 141 -30.79 -0.59 14.31
CA THR A 141 -32.11 -0.69 14.95
C THR A 141 -33.12 0.22 14.25
N ILE A 142 -32.75 1.46 13.93
CA ILE A 142 -33.62 2.42 13.23
C ILE A 142 -34.02 1.93 11.83
N MET A 143 -33.11 1.29 11.10
CA MET A 143 -33.40 0.82 9.72
C MET A 143 -34.26 -0.44 9.66
N ASN A 144 -34.38 -1.18 10.77
CA ASN A 144 -35.15 -2.42 10.86
C ASN A 144 -36.49 -2.26 11.62
N SER A 145 -36.83 -1.04 12.04
CA SER A 145 -38.09 -0.64 12.67
C SER A 145 -38.97 0.11 11.69
#